data_AF-A0A922F3F2-F1
#
_entry.id   AF-A0A922F3F2-F1
#
_cell.length_a   1.000
_cell.length_b   1.000
_cell.length_c   1.000
_cell.angle_alpha   90.00
_cell.angle_beta   90.00
_cell.angle_gamma   90.00
#
_symmetry.space_group_name_H-M   'P 1'
#
loop_
_entity.id
_entity.type
_entity.pdbx_description
1 polymer ?
#
loop_
_entity_poly.entity_id
_entity_poly.type
_entity_poly.pdbx_seq_one_letter_code
_entity_poly.pdbx_strand_id
1 'polypeptide(L)'
;MDCWSSPIVMDDEFEKLVTRMNPPRVTVDNASSRKATLIKVDSANKRGSLLELVQILTDLNLIIRRAYISSDGEWFMDVFHVTDQNGNKLFEDDLAERIQQLLGPKAHSFRSLRRSVGVQATTEHTTIELTGRDRPGLLSEVFAVLADLKCNVVAAEVWTHNSRMASVVYITDEVTGVSIENPDRLAKIKQLLLYVLKGNRDKRGANTAVSVGSTHKERRLHQMMYADRDYDMDYADCVSTSDRSKLTVTVENCADKGYTVVNLRSPDRPKLLFDTVCTLTDMQYVVYHATVIAEGPEAYQVVFCFVGFLCLLLLLIMLTIT
;
A
#
# COMPACT_ATOMS: atom_id res chain seq x y z
N MET A 1 26.94 -9.25 50.69
CA MET A 1 25.71 -10.09 50.71
C MET A 1 25.05 -9.77 49.40
N ASP A 2 25.51 -10.45 48.35
CA ASP A 2 25.34 -9.97 46.98
C ASP A 2 24.37 -10.93 46.31
N CYS A 3 23.10 -10.51 46.28
CA CYS A 3 22.03 -11.27 45.65
C CYS A 3 21.90 -10.79 44.21
N TRP A 4 22.76 -11.31 43.33
CA TRP A 4 22.62 -11.13 41.88
C TRP A 4 21.64 -12.19 41.39
N SER A 5 20.36 -11.85 41.30
CA SER A 5 19.36 -12.68 40.62
C SER A 5 19.52 -12.47 39.10
N SER A 6 19.71 -13.56 38.36
CA SER A 6 20.08 -13.58 36.95
C SER A 6 18.97 -13.08 36.01
N PRO A 7 19.28 -12.36 34.90
CA PRO A 7 18.28 -11.88 33.93
C PRO A 7 17.73 -12.94 32.96
N ILE A 8 18.25 -14.16 32.99
CA ILE A 8 18.21 -15.10 31.84
C ILE A 8 16.89 -15.90 31.73
N VAL A 9 16.04 -15.92 32.78
CA VAL A 9 14.83 -16.76 32.80
C VAL A 9 13.62 -16.08 32.12
N MET A 10 13.56 -14.75 32.11
CA MET A 10 12.41 -14.00 31.55
C MET A 10 12.37 -14.03 30.03
N ASP A 11 13.52 -14.02 29.36
CA ASP A 11 13.59 -14.06 27.89
C ASP A 11 13.08 -15.39 27.34
N ASP A 12 13.30 -16.51 28.04
CA ASP A 12 12.90 -17.85 27.57
C ASP A 12 11.37 -18.09 27.70
N GLU A 13 10.69 -17.45 28.66
CA GLU A 13 9.23 -17.46 28.73
C GLU A 13 8.59 -16.53 27.67
N PHE A 14 9.21 -15.38 27.41
CA PHE A 14 8.76 -14.42 26.41
C PHE A 14 8.91 -14.98 24.98
N GLU A 15 10.04 -15.59 24.65
CA GLU A 15 10.27 -16.30 23.39
C GLU A 15 9.26 -17.45 23.19
N LYS A 16 8.90 -18.18 24.24
CA LYS A 16 7.84 -19.20 24.19
C LYS A 16 6.46 -18.61 23.92
N LEU A 17 6.16 -17.39 24.41
CA LEU A 17 4.91 -16.69 24.12
C LEU A 17 4.88 -16.18 22.67
N VAL A 18 5.97 -15.59 22.18
CA VAL A 18 6.14 -15.16 20.79
C VAL A 18 6.00 -16.35 19.83
N THR A 19 6.58 -17.50 20.20
CA THR A 19 6.44 -18.77 19.46
C THR A 19 4.99 -19.28 19.47
N ARG A 20 4.24 -19.11 20.57
CA ARG A 20 2.81 -19.49 20.64
C ARG A 20 1.90 -18.55 19.85
N MET A 21 2.31 -17.32 19.61
CA MET A 21 1.60 -16.33 18.79
C MET A 21 1.91 -16.44 17.30
N ASN A 22 2.74 -17.42 16.91
CA ASN A 22 3.01 -17.79 15.54
C ASN A 22 2.58 -19.26 15.34
N PRO A 23 1.47 -19.53 14.64
CA PRO A 23 0.85 -18.69 13.61
C PRO A 23 -0.07 -17.59 14.14
N PRO A 24 -0.27 -16.52 13.34
CA PRO A 24 -1.19 -15.42 13.64
C PRO A 24 -2.61 -15.94 13.90
N ARG A 25 -3.25 -15.42 14.94
CA ARG A 25 -4.63 -15.77 15.31
C ARG A 25 -5.56 -14.73 14.73
N VAL A 26 -6.44 -15.14 13.83
CA VAL A 26 -7.51 -14.29 13.29
C VAL A 26 -8.84 -14.77 13.83
N THR A 27 -9.66 -13.84 14.32
CA THR A 27 -11.03 -14.11 14.73
C THR A 27 -11.97 -13.20 13.96
N VAL A 28 -13.10 -13.75 13.53
CA VAL A 28 -14.13 -13.01 12.80
C VAL A 28 -15.39 -12.99 13.65
N ASP A 29 -15.94 -11.80 13.86
CA ASP A 29 -17.13 -11.57 14.68
C ASP A 29 -18.16 -10.75 13.91
N ASN A 30 -19.33 -11.35 13.70
CA ASN A 30 -20.48 -10.74 13.04
C ASN A 30 -21.59 -10.31 14.00
N ALA A 31 -21.47 -10.60 15.30
CA ALA A 31 -22.48 -10.31 16.32
C ALA A 31 -22.27 -8.93 16.96
N SER A 32 -21.01 -8.52 17.19
CA SER A 32 -20.70 -7.29 17.95
C SER A 32 -21.09 -5.99 17.26
N SER A 33 -21.15 -5.96 15.92
CA SER A 33 -21.59 -4.79 15.15
C SER A 33 -22.81 -5.13 14.33
N ARG A 34 -23.76 -4.21 14.16
CA ARG A 34 -24.92 -4.40 13.27
C ARG A 34 -24.60 -4.13 11.79
N LYS A 35 -23.53 -3.37 11.51
CA LYS A 35 -23.26 -2.82 10.18
C LYS A 35 -22.02 -3.40 9.50
N ALA A 36 -21.07 -3.94 10.26
CA ALA A 36 -19.81 -4.44 9.74
C ALA A 36 -19.42 -5.77 10.39
N THR A 37 -18.55 -6.50 9.71
CA THR A 37 -17.87 -7.70 10.21
C THR A 37 -16.60 -7.26 10.93
N LEU A 38 -16.38 -7.69 12.17
CA LEU A 38 -15.12 -7.45 12.88
C LEU A 38 -14.13 -8.55 12.53
N ILE A 39 -12.93 -8.15 12.14
CA ILE A 39 -11.77 -9.01 11.99
C ILE A 39 -10.76 -8.57 13.03
N LYS A 40 -10.46 -9.44 14.00
CA LYS A 40 -9.40 -9.22 14.99
C LYS A 40 -8.22 -10.12 14.67
N VAL A 41 -7.02 -9.55 14.63
CA VAL A 41 -5.76 -10.24 14.36
C VAL A 41 -4.81 -10.03 15.53
N ASP A 42 -4.40 -11.13 16.14
CA ASP A 42 -3.39 -11.18 17.20
C ASP A 42 -2.16 -11.94 16.67
N SER A 43 -0.98 -11.33 16.69
CA SER A 43 0.25 -11.97 16.20
C SER A 43 1.50 -11.35 16.81
N ALA A 44 2.62 -12.08 16.69
CA ALA A 44 3.94 -11.49 16.92
C ALA A 44 4.18 -10.33 15.95
N ASN A 45 4.75 -9.23 16.46
CA ASN A 45 5.07 -8.02 15.74
C ASN A 45 6.39 -8.17 14.99
N LYS A 46 6.29 -8.41 13.68
CA LYS A 46 7.42 -8.36 12.76
C LYS A 46 7.36 -7.06 11.98
N ARG A 47 8.52 -6.55 11.57
CA ARG A 47 8.58 -5.36 10.72
C ARG A 47 7.74 -5.58 9.45
N GLY A 48 6.78 -4.70 9.20
CA GLY A 48 5.90 -4.75 8.03
C GLY A 48 4.65 -5.62 8.18
N SER A 49 4.39 -6.23 9.33
CA SER A 49 3.20 -7.08 9.54
C SER A 49 1.87 -6.34 9.34
N LEU A 50 1.76 -5.09 9.82
CA LEU A 50 0.57 -4.26 9.60
C LEU A 50 0.32 -4.02 8.10
N LEU A 51 1.37 -3.71 7.35
CA LEU A 51 1.26 -3.50 5.91
C LEU A 51 0.82 -4.78 5.19
N GLU A 52 1.39 -5.93 5.55
CA GLU A 52 0.99 -7.23 5.00
C GLU A 52 -0.48 -7.53 5.28
N LEU A 53 -0.95 -7.23 6.49
CA LEU A 53 -2.35 -7.43 6.87
C LEU A 53 -3.30 -6.53 6.07
N VAL A 54 -3.00 -5.24 5.97
CA VAL A 54 -3.83 -4.29 5.21
C VAL A 54 -3.78 -4.61 3.71
N GLN A 55 -2.66 -5.10 3.18
CA GLN A 55 -2.55 -5.64 1.82
C GLN A 55 -3.52 -6.81 1.60
N ILE A 56 -3.49 -7.81 2.49
CA ILE A 56 -4.38 -8.97 2.40
C ILE A 56 -5.84 -8.52 2.38
N LEU A 57 -6.27 -7.68 3.32
CA LEU A 57 -7.65 -7.20 3.38
C LEU A 57 -8.07 -6.46 2.10
N THR A 58 -7.15 -5.65 1.55
CA THR A 58 -7.36 -4.92 0.29
C THR A 58 -7.47 -5.88 -0.90
N ASP A 59 -6.61 -6.89 -0.97
CA ASP A 59 -6.61 -7.93 -2.02
C ASP A 59 -7.86 -8.83 -1.93
N LEU A 60 -8.47 -8.93 -0.75
CA LEU A 60 -9.78 -9.57 -0.55
C LEU A 60 -10.96 -8.66 -0.92
N ASN A 61 -10.71 -7.46 -1.46
CA ASN A 61 -11.72 -6.46 -1.81
C ASN A 61 -12.60 -6.03 -0.63
N LEU A 62 -12.05 -6.07 0.59
CA LEU A 62 -12.76 -5.67 1.80
C LEU A 62 -12.59 -4.16 2.03
N ILE A 63 -13.69 -3.50 2.37
CA ILE A 63 -13.69 -2.08 2.71
C ILE A 63 -13.56 -1.93 4.23
N ILE A 64 -12.48 -1.30 4.68
CA ILE A 64 -12.23 -1.04 6.11
C ILE A 64 -12.96 0.26 6.50
N ARG A 65 -13.99 0.13 7.34
CA ARG A 65 -14.78 1.25 7.88
C ARG A 65 -14.21 1.82 9.17
N ARG A 66 -13.64 0.96 10.01
CA ARG A 66 -12.90 1.37 11.19
C ARG A 66 -11.72 0.45 11.40
N ALA A 67 -10.62 0.98 11.91
CA ALA A 67 -9.50 0.16 12.35
C ALA A 67 -8.97 0.67 13.68
N TYR A 68 -8.63 -0.26 14.56
CA TYR A 68 -7.88 -0.03 15.79
C TYR A 68 -6.61 -0.85 15.68
N ILE A 69 -5.47 -0.17 15.62
CA ILE A 69 -4.16 -0.79 15.45
C ILE A 69 -3.41 -0.59 16.75
N SER A 70 -2.82 -1.66 17.26
CA SER A 70 -2.06 -1.63 18.51
C SER A 70 -0.91 -2.61 18.44
N SER A 71 0.30 -2.09 18.27
CA SER A 71 1.55 -2.82 18.42
C SER A 71 2.18 -2.42 19.75
N ASP A 72 2.54 -3.38 20.59
CA ASP A 72 3.18 -3.10 21.88
C ASP A 72 4.36 -4.05 22.15
N GLY A 73 5.58 -3.54 22.03
CA GLY A 73 6.76 -4.41 22.03
C GLY A 73 6.71 -5.41 20.87
N GLU A 74 6.77 -6.71 21.18
CA GLU A 74 6.85 -7.79 20.18
C GLU A 74 5.50 -8.42 19.82
N TRP A 75 4.37 -7.83 20.22
CA TRP A 75 3.05 -8.27 19.76
C TRP A 75 2.28 -7.14 19.06
N PHE A 76 1.29 -7.53 18.27
CA PHE A 76 0.27 -6.59 17.82
C PHE A 76 -1.12 -7.23 17.90
N MET A 77 -2.10 -6.36 18.12
CA MET A 77 -3.51 -6.67 18.15
C MET A 77 -4.24 -5.59 17.34
N ASP A 78 -4.69 -5.99 16.16
CA ASP A 78 -5.37 -5.11 15.23
C ASP A 78 -6.82 -5.56 15.03
N VAL A 79 -7.75 -4.61 15.08
CA VAL A 79 -9.19 -4.84 14.91
C VAL A 79 -9.71 -4.01 13.75
N PHE A 80 -10.23 -4.66 12.72
CA PHE A 80 -10.79 -4.04 11.53
C PHE A 80 -12.29 -4.29 11.47
N HIS A 81 -13.07 -3.23 11.31
CA HIS A 81 -14.48 -3.30 10.96
C HIS A 81 -14.56 -3.23 9.44
N VAL A 82 -14.94 -4.34 8.81
CA VAL A 82 -14.95 -4.48 7.36
C VAL A 82 -16.34 -4.74 6.79
N THR A 83 -16.52 -4.34 5.54
CA THR A 83 -17.69 -4.67 4.72
C THR A 83 -17.26 -5.19 3.36
N ASP A 84 -18.17 -5.81 2.62
CA ASP A 84 -17.99 -6.05 1.19
C ASP A 84 -18.02 -4.72 0.40
N GLN A 85 -17.85 -4.81 -0.93
CA GLN A 85 -17.92 -3.65 -1.83
C GLN A 85 -19.32 -2.99 -1.88
N ASN A 86 -20.36 -3.73 -1.50
CA ASN A 86 -21.75 -3.25 -1.45
C ASN A 86 -22.11 -2.64 -0.07
N GLY A 87 -21.18 -2.66 0.91
CA GLY A 87 -21.40 -2.18 2.26
C GLY A 87 -22.09 -3.18 3.20
N ASN A 88 -22.21 -4.45 2.81
CA ASN A 88 -22.81 -5.50 3.62
C ASN A 88 -21.76 -6.22 4.48
N LYS A 89 -22.26 -6.95 5.48
CA LYS A 89 -21.44 -7.89 6.26
C LYS A 89 -21.02 -9.09 5.42
N LEU A 90 -19.88 -9.66 5.80
CA LEU A 90 -19.35 -10.89 5.23
C LEU A 90 -19.90 -12.07 6.03
N PHE A 91 -20.55 -13.02 5.36
CA PHE A 91 -21.07 -14.25 5.97
C PHE A 91 -20.28 -15.50 5.55
N GLU A 92 -19.08 -15.30 5.01
CA GLU A 92 -18.19 -16.40 4.65
C GLU A 92 -17.59 -17.03 5.92
N ASP A 93 -17.99 -18.25 6.24
CA ASP A 93 -17.48 -18.99 7.40
C ASP A 93 -15.96 -19.24 7.31
N ASP A 94 -15.42 -19.36 6.10
CA ASP A 94 -14.01 -19.65 5.84
C ASP A 94 -13.11 -18.40 5.83
N LEU A 95 -13.67 -17.19 6.03
CA LEU A 95 -12.91 -15.94 5.93
C LEU A 95 -11.77 -15.87 6.95
N ALA A 96 -12.03 -16.31 8.18
CA ALA A 96 -11.05 -16.31 9.26
C ALA A 96 -9.85 -17.21 8.91
N GLU A 97 -10.13 -18.46 8.53
CA GLU A 97 -9.12 -19.44 8.16
C GLU A 97 -8.30 -18.97 6.97
N ARG A 98 -8.96 -18.36 5.98
CA ARG A 98 -8.31 -17.83 4.80
C ARG A 98 -7.35 -16.68 5.10
N ILE A 99 -7.73 -15.74 5.97
CA ILE A 99 -6.84 -14.66 6.39
C ILE A 99 -5.67 -15.23 7.22
N GLN A 100 -5.92 -16.19 8.12
CA GLN A 100 -4.85 -16.87 8.87
C GLN A 100 -3.86 -17.57 7.95
N GLN A 101 -4.34 -18.26 6.92
CA GLN A 101 -3.49 -18.93 5.93
C GLN A 101 -2.65 -17.94 5.12
N LEU A 102 -3.21 -16.76 4.81
CA LEU A 102 -2.50 -15.69 4.10
C LEU A 102 -1.45 -14.99 4.95
N LEU A 103 -1.64 -14.91 6.27
CA LEU A 103 -0.68 -14.32 7.21
C LEU A 103 0.34 -15.35 7.74
N GLY A 104 0.02 -16.64 7.69
CA GLY A 104 0.86 -17.71 8.24
C GLY A 104 2.10 -18.02 7.39
N PRO A 105 3.02 -18.89 7.86
CA PRO A 105 4.27 -19.22 7.16
C PRO A 105 4.09 -19.85 5.76
N LYS A 106 2.88 -20.30 5.41
CA LYS A 106 2.50 -20.76 4.06
C LYS A 106 2.04 -19.64 3.13
N ALA A 107 2.13 -18.37 3.55
CA ALA A 107 1.79 -17.19 2.77
C ALA A 107 2.46 -17.21 1.39
N HIS A 108 3.71 -17.68 1.28
CA HIS A 108 4.43 -17.76 0.01
C HIS A 108 3.82 -18.75 -0.98
N SER A 109 3.28 -19.88 -0.49
CA SER A 109 2.61 -20.89 -1.32
C SER A 109 1.18 -20.45 -1.69
N PHE A 110 0.47 -19.79 -0.77
CA PHE A 110 -0.92 -19.38 -0.98
C PHE A 110 -1.05 -18.05 -1.75
N ARG A 111 -0.07 -17.15 -1.69
CA ARG A 111 0.03 -15.97 -2.59
C ARG A 111 0.24 -16.40 -4.05
N SER A 112 0.84 -17.57 -4.26
CA SER A 112 0.90 -18.25 -5.56
C SER A 112 -0.45 -18.93 -5.91
N LEU A 113 -1.12 -19.54 -4.94
CA LEU A 113 -2.38 -20.27 -5.16
C LEU A 113 -3.61 -19.36 -5.31
N ARG A 114 -3.71 -18.21 -4.65
CA ARG A 114 -4.91 -17.35 -4.72
C ARG A 114 -4.99 -16.49 -5.98
N ARG A 115 -3.93 -16.49 -6.80
CA ARG A 115 -3.99 -16.18 -8.24
C ARG A 115 -4.86 -17.17 -9.03
N SER A 116 -5.33 -18.28 -8.45
CA SER A 116 -6.06 -19.34 -9.16
C SER A 116 -7.59 -19.37 -8.97
N VAL A 117 -8.20 -18.53 -8.12
CA VAL A 117 -9.67 -18.50 -7.98
C VAL A 117 -10.23 -17.21 -8.58
N GLY A 118 -10.32 -17.26 -9.90
CA GLY A 118 -10.70 -16.16 -10.78
C GLY A 118 -9.95 -16.33 -12.10
N VAL A 119 -10.21 -17.43 -12.81
CA VAL A 119 -9.77 -17.77 -14.19
C VAL A 119 -8.69 -16.83 -14.77
N GLN A 120 -7.42 -17.11 -14.46
CA GLN A 120 -6.38 -17.41 -15.45
C GLN A 120 -5.09 -17.82 -14.74
N ALA A 121 -4.55 -18.93 -15.24
CA ALA A 121 -3.32 -19.56 -14.83
C ALA A 121 -2.14 -18.57 -14.80
N THR A 122 -1.16 -18.85 -13.95
CA THR A 122 0.26 -18.48 -14.09
C THR A 122 0.60 -17.70 -15.37
N THR A 123 0.43 -16.39 -15.32
CA THR A 123 1.04 -15.51 -16.30
C THR A 123 1.97 -14.62 -15.53
N GLU A 124 3.25 -15.02 -15.52
CA GLU A 124 4.29 -14.01 -15.37
C GLU A 124 4.00 -12.98 -16.48
N HIS A 125 3.63 -11.78 -16.06
CA HIS A 125 3.43 -10.66 -16.96
C HIS A 125 4.70 -9.84 -16.94
N THR A 126 5.04 -9.25 -18.09
CA THR A 126 6.09 -8.23 -18.10
C THR A 126 5.50 -6.95 -17.52
N THR A 127 6.13 -6.41 -16.48
CA THR A 127 5.70 -5.17 -15.84
C THR A 127 6.51 -4.01 -16.42
N ILE A 128 5.81 -2.97 -16.87
CA ILE A 128 6.42 -1.72 -17.31
C ILE A 128 6.04 -0.63 -16.30
N GLU A 129 7.07 0.02 -15.76
CA GLU A 129 6.94 1.13 -14.83
C GLU A 129 7.33 2.42 -15.55
N LEU A 130 6.43 3.39 -15.54
CA LEU A 130 6.57 4.67 -16.22
C LEU A 130 6.47 5.79 -15.18
N THR A 131 7.45 6.68 -15.14
CA THR A 131 7.31 7.97 -14.44
C THR A 131 7.67 9.10 -15.37
N GLY A 132 6.93 10.21 -15.28
CA GLY A 132 7.17 11.37 -16.12
C GLY A 132 6.23 12.52 -15.83
N ARG A 133 6.30 13.56 -16.66
CA ARG A 133 5.28 14.61 -16.61
C ARG A 133 4.00 14.13 -17.25
N ASP A 134 2.89 14.40 -16.56
CA ASP A 134 1.58 14.22 -17.13
C ASP A 134 1.29 15.31 -18.19
N ARG A 135 0.61 14.91 -19.27
CA ARG A 135 0.10 15.81 -20.30
C ARG A 135 -1.09 15.17 -21.03
N PRO A 136 -2.01 15.97 -21.57
CA PRO A 136 -3.09 15.47 -22.40
C PRO A 136 -2.55 14.60 -23.55
N GLY A 137 -3.15 13.42 -23.73
CA GLY A 137 -2.77 12.47 -24.79
C GLY A 137 -1.60 11.53 -24.46
N LEU A 138 -0.88 11.73 -23.34
CA LEU A 138 0.28 10.90 -23.00
C LEU A 138 -0.04 9.40 -22.93
N LEU A 139 -1.09 9.01 -22.20
CA LEU A 139 -1.48 7.60 -22.09
C LEU A 139 -1.93 7.03 -23.43
N SER A 140 -2.56 7.84 -24.29
CA SER A 140 -2.94 7.43 -25.64
C SER A 140 -1.70 7.11 -26.48
N GLU A 141 -0.65 7.94 -26.40
CA GLU A 141 0.62 7.70 -27.09
C GLU A 141 1.31 6.44 -26.54
N VAL A 142 1.33 6.26 -25.21
CA VAL A 142 1.90 5.07 -24.55
C VAL A 142 1.19 3.79 -25.02
N PHE A 143 -0.15 3.76 -24.97
CA PHE A 143 -0.90 2.57 -25.37
C PHE A 143 -0.84 2.34 -26.89
N ALA A 144 -0.73 3.38 -27.70
CA ALA A 144 -0.49 3.24 -29.14
C ALA A 144 0.85 2.56 -29.43
N VAL A 145 1.93 2.94 -28.73
CA VAL A 145 3.24 2.28 -28.86
C VAL A 145 3.16 0.81 -28.44
N LEU A 146 2.48 0.49 -27.34
CA LEU A 146 2.32 -0.90 -26.90
C LEU A 146 1.53 -1.74 -27.92
N ALA A 147 0.46 -1.18 -28.47
CA ALA A 147 -0.36 -1.84 -29.49
C ALA A 147 0.42 -2.06 -30.80
N ASP A 148 1.24 -1.09 -31.24
CA ASP A 148 2.10 -1.22 -32.42
C ASP A 148 3.16 -2.31 -32.25
N LEU A 149 3.70 -2.45 -31.03
CA LEU A 149 4.67 -3.48 -30.65
C LEU A 149 4.03 -4.86 -30.36
N LYS A 150 2.75 -5.04 -30.71
CA LYS A 150 2.02 -6.30 -30.52
C LYS A 150 2.05 -6.78 -29.07
N CYS A 151 1.94 -5.83 -28.15
CA CYS A 151 1.84 -6.09 -26.72
C CYS A 151 0.37 -6.00 -26.32
N ASN A 152 -0.15 -7.06 -25.72
CA ASN A 152 -1.48 -7.08 -25.12
C ASN A 152 -1.40 -6.52 -23.69
N VAL A 153 -2.22 -5.52 -23.38
CA VAL A 153 -2.28 -4.90 -22.04
C VAL A 153 -3.31 -5.64 -21.20
N VAL A 154 -2.84 -6.32 -20.15
CA VAL A 154 -3.69 -7.11 -19.25
C VAL A 154 -4.32 -6.24 -18.17
N ALA A 155 -3.53 -5.31 -17.62
CA ALA A 155 -3.98 -4.34 -16.64
C ALA A 155 -3.05 -3.14 -16.64
N ALA A 156 -3.55 -1.97 -16.27
CA ALA A 156 -2.75 -0.79 -16.05
C ALA A 156 -3.28 -0.04 -14.82
N GLU A 157 -2.37 0.46 -13.99
CA GLU A 157 -2.67 1.40 -12.94
C GLU A 157 -1.89 2.68 -13.19
N VAL A 158 -2.55 3.83 -12.99
CA VAL A 158 -2.01 5.15 -13.31
C VAL A 158 -2.37 6.12 -12.21
N TRP A 159 -1.38 6.81 -11.65
CA TRP A 159 -1.53 7.91 -10.70
C TRP A 159 -1.02 9.20 -11.33
N THR A 160 -1.73 10.29 -11.11
CA THR A 160 -1.36 11.63 -11.59
C THR A 160 -1.45 12.63 -10.46
N HIS A 161 -0.40 13.42 -10.25
CA HIS A 161 -0.37 14.46 -9.23
C HIS A 161 0.62 15.57 -9.60
N ASN A 162 0.31 16.84 -9.33
CA ASN A 162 1.20 17.99 -9.62
C ASN A 162 1.82 17.96 -11.03
N SER A 163 1.03 17.60 -12.06
CA SER A 163 1.51 17.44 -13.44
C SER A 163 2.60 16.37 -13.62
N ARG A 164 2.69 15.41 -12.69
CA ARG A 164 3.50 14.20 -12.75
C ARG A 164 2.58 12.99 -12.87
N MET A 165 3.10 11.92 -13.47
CA MET A 165 2.40 10.66 -13.65
C MET A 165 3.32 9.51 -13.27
N ALA A 166 2.77 8.54 -12.57
CA ALA A 166 3.35 7.21 -12.37
C ALA A 166 2.38 6.16 -12.91
N SER A 167 2.87 5.19 -13.67
CA SER A 167 2.04 4.09 -14.17
C SER A 167 2.77 2.76 -14.11
N VAL A 168 2.04 1.73 -13.69
CA VAL A 168 2.46 0.32 -13.74
C VAL A 168 1.54 -0.39 -14.73
N VAL A 169 2.12 -0.90 -15.82
CA VAL A 169 1.40 -1.57 -16.91
C VAL A 169 1.85 -3.02 -17.00
N TYR A 170 0.89 -3.94 -16.98
CA TYR A 170 1.10 -5.37 -17.15
C TYR A 170 0.84 -5.75 -18.59
N ILE A 171 1.86 -6.27 -19.27
CA ILE A 171 1.77 -6.67 -20.67
C ILE A 171 2.12 -8.14 -20.87
N THR A 172 1.55 -8.66 -21.95
CA THR A 172 1.83 -9.99 -22.51
C THR A 172 2.09 -9.84 -24.00
N ASP A 173 2.71 -10.83 -24.61
CA ASP A 173 2.77 -10.91 -26.06
C ASP A 173 1.37 -11.17 -26.64
N GLU A 174 0.99 -10.43 -27.67
CA GLU A 174 -0.35 -10.56 -28.31
C GLU A 174 -0.55 -11.93 -28.99
N VAL A 175 0.51 -12.56 -29.49
CA VAL A 175 0.42 -13.81 -30.25
C VAL A 175 0.49 -15.03 -29.32
N THR A 176 1.41 -15.03 -28.35
CA THR A 176 1.63 -16.17 -27.45
C THR A 176 0.82 -16.08 -26.17
N GLY A 177 0.43 -14.87 -25.74
CA GLY A 177 -0.25 -14.63 -24.46
C GLY A 177 0.66 -14.76 -23.22
N VAL A 178 1.99 -14.90 -23.42
CA VAL A 178 2.98 -15.13 -22.36
C VAL A 178 3.77 -13.83 -22.04
N SER A 179 4.51 -13.79 -20.93
CA SER A 179 5.52 -12.75 -20.65
C SER A 179 6.45 -12.53 -21.83
N ILE A 180 6.82 -11.28 -22.03
CA ILE A 180 7.88 -10.90 -22.96
C ILE A 180 9.20 -10.97 -22.21
N GLU A 181 9.99 -12.01 -22.46
CA GLU A 181 11.31 -12.22 -21.85
C GLU A 181 12.47 -11.79 -22.76
N ASN A 182 12.20 -11.56 -24.05
CA ASN A 182 13.23 -11.22 -25.02
C ASN A 182 13.84 -9.83 -24.69
N PRO A 183 15.12 -9.74 -24.32
CA PRO A 183 15.74 -8.50 -23.85
C PRO A 183 15.81 -7.42 -24.94
N ASP A 184 15.98 -7.79 -26.21
CA ASP A 184 16.04 -6.83 -27.31
C ASP A 184 14.68 -6.17 -27.54
N ARG A 185 13.61 -6.96 -27.45
CA ARG A 185 12.24 -6.43 -27.53
C ARG A 185 11.93 -5.53 -26.35
N LEU A 186 12.31 -5.93 -25.13
CA LEU A 186 12.12 -5.10 -23.93
C LEU A 186 12.92 -3.80 -24.02
N ALA A 187 14.15 -3.84 -24.54
CA ALA A 187 14.96 -2.66 -24.77
C ALA A 187 14.31 -1.72 -25.79
N LYS A 188 13.75 -2.25 -26.88
CA LYS A 188 13.01 -1.47 -27.88
C LYS A 188 11.76 -0.80 -27.28
N ILE A 189 10.96 -1.56 -26.52
CA ILE A 189 9.79 -1.02 -25.80
C ILE A 189 10.22 0.11 -24.86
N LYS A 190 11.24 -0.14 -24.02
CA LYS A 190 11.77 0.84 -23.08
C LYS A 190 12.25 2.12 -23.77
N GLN A 191 12.95 2.00 -24.89
CA GLN A 191 13.42 3.16 -25.64
C GLN A 191 12.25 3.99 -26.20
N LEU A 192 11.29 3.34 -26.86
CA LEU A 192 10.15 4.03 -27.48
C LEU A 192 9.29 4.74 -26.43
N LEU A 193 9.01 4.09 -25.30
CA LEU A 193 8.26 4.69 -24.20
C LEU A 193 9.04 5.85 -23.55
N LEU A 194 10.36 5.73 -23.44
CA LEU A 194 11.19 6.83 -22.94
C LEU A 194 11.14 8.06 -23.86
N TYR A 195 11.07 7.87 -25.18
CA TYR A 195 10.90 8.97 -26.13
C TYR A 195 9.55 9.66 -25.96
N VAL A 196 8.47 8.88 -25.81
CA VAL A 196 7.13 9.41 -25.51
C VAL A 196 7.13 10.19 -24.19
N LEU A 197 7.76 9.67 -23.13
CA LEU A 197 7.78 10.33 -21.82
C LEU A 197 8.64 11.60 -21.79
N LYS A 198 9.79 11.63 -22.49
CA LYS A 198 10.68 12.80 -22.50
C LYS A 198 10.07 14.02 -23.20
N GLY A 199 9.20 13.80 -24.19
CA GLY A 199 8.63 14.89 -24.99
C GLY A 199 9.71 15.80 -25.60
N ASN A 200 9.32 16.97 -26.10
CA ASN A 200 10.22 17.82 -26.90
C ASN A 200 11.09 18.79 -26.08
N ARG A 201 10.97 18.88 -24.74
CA ARG A 201 11.62 19.97 -23.98
C ARG A 201 12.15 19.69 -22.56
N ASP A 202 12.06 18.48 -22.01
CA ASP A 202 12.43 18.30 -20.60
C ASP A 202 13.58 17.34 -20.31
N LYS A 203 14.62 17.92 -19.70
CA LYS A 203 15.82 17.22 -19.21
C LYS A 203 15.63 16.64 -17.80
N ARG A 204 14.52 16.91 -17.11
CA ARG A 204 14.22 16.39 -15.77
C ARG A 204 13.15 15.27 -15.81
N GLY A 205 13.58 14.05 -15.48
CA GLY A 205 12.74 13.10 -14.74
C GLY A 205 11.75 12.21 -15.51
N ALA A 206 11.95 11.92 -16.80
CA ALA A 206 11.23 10.82 -17.44
C ALA A 206 12.02 9.51 -17.22
N ASN A 207 11.40 8.54 -16.54
CA ASN A 207 12.00 7.22 -16.33
C ASN A 207 11.08 6.12 -16.85
N THR A 208 11.70 5.08 -17.40
CA THR A 208 11.03 3.85 -17.79
C THR A 208 11.83 2.69 -17.24
N ALA A 209 11.22 1.90 -16.37
CA ALA A 209 11.76 0.64 -15.92
C ALA A 209 10.90 -0.50 -16.45
N VAL A 210 11.55 -1.61 -16.76
CA VAL A 210 10.88 -2.85 -17.16
C VAL A 210 11.39 -3.92 -16.20
N SER A 211 10.48 -4.59 -15.52
CA SER A 211 10.80 -5.63 -14.56
C SER A 211 9.93 -6.86 -14.83
N VAL A 212 10.49 -8.02 -14.55
CA VAL A 212 9.76 -9.29 -14.51
C VAL A 212 9.67 -9.65 -13.04
N GLY A 213 8.48 -9.53 -12.45
CA GLY A 213 8.29 -9.73 -11.02
C GLY A 213 6.95 -9.20 -10.51
N SER A 214 6.57 -9.65 -9.31
CA SER A 214 5.30 -9.29 -8.67
C SER A 214 5.53 -8.39 -7.46
N THR A 215 5.43 -7.08 -7.67
CA THR A 215 5.22 -6.09 -6.60
C THR A 215 3.72 -5.82 -6.44
N HIS A 216 3.27 -5.49 -5.22
CA HIS A 216 1.89 -5.04 -5.00
C HIS A 216 1.69 -3.71 -5.74
N LYS A 217 0.71 -3.66 -6.64
CA LYS A 217 0.59 -2.65 -7.70
C LYS A 217 0.54 -1.23 -7.13
N GLU A 218 -0.29 -1.06 -6.11
CA GLU A 218 -0.55 0.23 -5.45
C GLU A 218 0.64 0.66 -4.59
N ARG A 219 1.29 -0.28 -3.88
CA ARG A 219 2.52 0.02 -3.15
C ARG A 219 3.65 0.44 -4.10
N ARG A 220 3.74 -0.16 -5.29
CA ARG A 220 4.80 0.19 -6.24
C ARG A 220 4.62 1.61 -6.79
N LEU A 221 3.38 2.02 -7.03
CA LEU A 221 3.07 3.40 -7.43
C LEU A 221 3.45 4.42 -6.34
N HIS A 222 3.18 4.12 -5.07
CA HIS A 222 3.69 4.94 -3.94
C HIS A 222 5.20 5.13 -4.01
N GLN A 223 5.95 4.03 -4.17
CA GLN A 223 7.41 4.07 -4.24
C GLN A 223 7.92 4.86 -5.43
N MET A 224 7.24 4.76 -6.57
CA MET A 224 7.59 5.49 -7.79
C MET A 224 7.40 7.00 -7.62
N MET A 225 6.26 7.44 -7.08
CA MET A 225 6.00 8.86 -6.83
C MET A 225 6.94 9.40 -5.74
N TYR A 226 7.20 8.62 -4.68
CA TYR A 226 8.18 8.98 -3.65
C TYR A 226 9.59 9.19 -4.23
N ALA A 227 10.05 8.27 -5.08
CA ALA A 227 11.37 8.38 -5.71
C ALA A 227 11.48 9.56 -6.68
N ASP A 228 10.36 10.00 -7.25
CA ASP A 228 10.29 11.10 -8.21
C ASP A 228 10.49 12.49 -7.57
N ARG A 229 10.31 12.58 -6.24
CA ARG A 229 10.47 13.80 -5.43
C ARG A 229 9.68 15.00 -5.93
N ASP A 230 8.49 14.78 -6.46
CA ASP A 230 7.60 15.85 -6.89
C ASP A 230 7.07 16.72 -5.72
N TYR A 231 7.32 16.29 -4.48
CA TYR A 231 7.07 17.01 -3.25
C TYR A 231 8.12 18.08 -2.88
N ASP A 232 9.32 18.07 -3.48
CA ASP A 232 10.43 19.00 -3.17
C ASP A 232 10.33 20.33 -3.96
N MET A 233 9.21 20.61 -4.65
CA MET A 233 9.05 21.86 -5.42
C MET A 233 8.85 23.06 -4.48
N ASP A 234 9.83 23.97 -4.48
CA ASP A 234 9.78 25.25 -3.78
C ASP A 234 8.46 25.99 -4.03
N TYR A 235 7.79 26.35 -2.93
CA TYR A 235 6.56 27.13 -2.82
C TYR A 235 6.75 28.59 -3.31
N ALA A 236 7.31 28.82 -4.49
CA ALA A 236 7.56 30.16 -5.00
C ALA A 236 6.56 30.63 -6.06
N ASP A 237 5.72 29.76 -6.64
CA ASP A 237 4.75 30.23 -7.64
C ASP A 237 3.54 29.28 -7.78
N CYS A 238 2.50 29.50 -6.98
CA CYS A 238 1.16 29.09 -7.39
C CYS A 238 0.10 30.08 -6.85
N VAL A 239 -0.41 30.87 -7.78
CA VAL A 239 -1.69 31.57 -7.66
C VAL A 239 -2.77 30.56 -7.30
N SER A 240 -3.49 30.85 -6.23
CA SER A 240 -4.60 30.09 -5.67
C SER A 240 -5.66 29.74 -6.71
N THR A 241 -5.92 28.45 -6.90
CA THR A 241 -7.23 27.95 -7.31
C THR A 241 -7.84 27.15 -6.17
N SER A 242 -9.05 27.58 -5.83
CA SER A 242 -9.84 27.19 -4.68
C SER A 242 -10.42 25.78 -4.84
N ASP A 243 -9.78 24.78 -4.22
CA ASP A 243 -10.49 23.66 -3.60
C ASP A 243 -9.67 22.93 -2.50
N ARG A 244 -8.77 23.67 -1.83
CA ARG A 244 -7.88 23.19 -0.75
C ARG A 244 -8.61 22.87 0.57
N SER A 245 -9.93 22.72 0.57
CA SER A 245 -10.78 22.88 1.76
C SER A 245 -11.11 21.61 2.56
N LYS A 246 -10.60 20.42 2.21
CA LYS A 246 -11.04 19.17 2.86
C LYS A 246 -9.97 18.25 3.47
N LEU A 247 -8.68 18.46 3.20
CA LEU A 247 -7.64 17.74 3.93
C LEU A 247 -7.07 18.61 5.04
N THR A 248 -7.09 18.12 6.27
CA THR A 248 -6.37 18.71 7.41
C THR A 248 -5.45 17.65 7.97
N VAL A 249 -4.13 17.90 7.99
CA VAL A 249 -3.20 17.06 8.73
C VAL A 249 -2.52 17.91 9.78
N THR A 250 -2.54 17.45 11.03
CA THR A 250 -1.77 18.06 12.11
C THR A 250 -0.77 17.06 12.65
N VAL A 251 0.42 17.56 12.96
CA VAL A 251 1.51 16.77 13.52
C VAL A 251 1.85 17.36 14.87
N GLU A 252 1.69 16.57 15.92
CA GLU A 252 1.97 16.96 17.29
C GLU A 252 3.12 16.11 17.82
N ASN A 253 4.24 16.76 18.13
CA ASN A 253 5.39 16.07 18.71
C ASN A 253 5.24 16.04 20.24
N CYS A 254 5.03 14.86 20.81
CA CYS A 254 4.97 14.66 22.25
C CYS A 254 6.37 14.28 22.77
N ALA A 255 7.23 15.29 22.95
CA ALA A 255 8.60 15.11 23.44
C ALA A 255 8.67 14.34 24.77
N ASP A 256 7.69 14.54 25.66
CA ASP A 256 7.63 13.89 26.98
C ASP A 256 7.40 12.37 26.91
N LYS A 257 6.85 11.87 25.80
CA LYS A 257 6.51 10.45 25.62
C LYS A 257 7.24 9.79 24.45
N GLY A 258 8.13 10.52 23.77
CA GLY A 258 8.96 10.02 22.67
C GLY A 258 8.22 9.73 21.36
N TYR A 259 6.93 10.02 21.26
CA TYR A 259 6.13 9.76 20.05
C TYR A 259 5.62 11.03 19.38
N THR A 260 5.34 10.93 18.10
CA THR A 260 4.66 11.94 17.28
C THR A 260 3.26 11.45 16.94
N VAL A 261 2.27 12.31 17.13
CA VAL A 261 0.89 12.05 16.77
C VAL A 261 0.61 12.73 15.43
N VAL A 262 0.06 11.96 14.50
CA VAL A 262 -0.41 12.44 13.21
C VAL A 262 -1.92 12.36 13.20
N ASN A 263 -2.60 13.49 13.15
CA ASN A 263 -4.02 13.55 12.90
C ASN A 263 -4.25 13.84 11.42
N LEU A 264 -5.00 12.98 10.74
CA LEU A 264 -5.38 13.11 9.34
C LEU A 264 -6.90 13.20 9.26
N ARG A 265 -7.41 14.24 8.64
CA ARG A 265 -8.80 14.38 8.24
C ARG A 265 -8.85 14.57 6.73
N SER A 266 -9.60 13.72 6.05
CA SER A 266 -9.77 13.76 4.59
C SER A 266 -11.19 13.43 4.20
N PRO A 267 -11.61 13.70 2.94
CA PRO A 267 -12.71 12.96 2.34
C PRO A 267 -12.41 11.45 2.41
N ASP A 268 -13.42 10.64 2.71
CA ASP A 268 -13.26 9.19 2.69
C ASP A 268 -13.09 8.70 1.25
N ARG A 269 -12.16 7.76 1.06
CA ARG A 269 -11.97 7.09 -0.23
C ARG A 269 -11.54 5.65 -0.02
N PRO A 270 -11.86 4.75 -0.97
CA PRO A 270 -11.38 3.38 -0.92
C PRO A 270 -9.86 3.34 -0.74
N LYS A 271 -9.39 2.43 0.12
CA LYS A 271 -7.96 2.14 0.35
C LYS A 271 -7.13 3.27 0.97
N LEU A 272 -7.76 4.31 1.51
CA LEU A 272 -7.05 5.39 2.21
C LEU A 272 -6.14 4.89 3.35
N LEU A 273 -6.61 3.92 4.15
CA LEU A 273 -5.79 3.32 5.21
C LEU A 273 -4.58 2.59 4.64
N PHE A 274 -4.76 1.84 3.55
CA PHE A 274 -3.68 1.15 2.85
C PHE A 274 -2.60 2.14 2.40
N ASP A 275 -3.01 3.24 1.79
CA ASP A 275 -2.09 4.30 1.36
C ASP A 275 -1.36 4.96 2.53
N THR A 276 -2.06 5.20 3.63
CA THR A 276 -1.48 5.78 4.85
C THR A 276 -0.44 4.84 5.47
N VAL A 277 -0.74 3.55 5.57
CA VAL A 277 0.20 2.55 6.10
C VAL A 277 1.39 2.34 5.16
N CYS A 278 1.17 2.35 3.84
CA CYS A 278 2.25 2.26 2.85
C CYS A 278 3.23 3.41 2.98
N THR A 279 2.73 4.65 2.98
CA THR A 279 3.56 5.85 3.09
C THR A 279 4.36 5.85 4.40
N LEU A 280 3.73 5.54 5.53
CA LEU A 280 4.40 5.41 6.83
C LEU A 280 5.51 4.35 6.79
N THR A 281 5.22 3.18 6.25
CA THR A 281 6.18 2.06 6.18
C THR A 281 7.35 2.39 5.25
N ASP A 282 7.10 3.01 4.09
CA ASP A 282 8.14 3.36 3.12
C ASP A 282 9.04 4.50 3.62
N MET A 283 8.50 5.39 4.46
CA MET A 283 9.27 6.38 5.23
C MET A 283 9.95 5.80 6.48
N GLN A 284 9.86 4.49 6.71
CA GLN A 284 10.45 3.78 7.86
C GLN A 284 9.87 4.18 9.22
N TYR A 285 8.67 4.76 9.26
CA TYR A 285 7.93 4.95 10.52
C TYR A 285 7.33 3.64 10.99
N VAL A 286 7.37 3.44 12.32
CA VAL A 286 6.70 2.32 12.98
C VAL A 286 5.43 2.85 13.63
N VAL A 287 4.29 2.29 13.22
CA VAL A 287 2.97 2.60 13.81
C VAL A 287 2.80 1.78 15.07
N TYR A 288 2.64 2.45 16.20
CA TYR A 288 2.42 1.79 17.50
C TYR A 288 0.94 1.73 17.84
N HIS A 289 0.26 2.86 17.73
CA HIS A 289 -1.19 2.92 17.82
C HIS A 289 -1.75 3.65 16.61
N ALA A 290 -2.89 3.18 16.10
CA ALA A 290 -3.69 3.99 15.19
C ALA A 290 -5.17 3.75 15.41
N THR A 291 -5.95 4.81 15.25
CA THR A 291 -7.40 4.76 15.18
C THR A 291 -7.82 5.34 13.86
N VAL A 292 -8.55 4.58 13.06
CA VAL A 292 -9.06 4.98 11.76
C VAL A 292 -10.57 4.82 11.74
N ILE A 293 -11.27 5.87 11.31
CA ILE A 293 -12.72 5.94 11.22
C ILE A 293 -13.08 6.52 9.86
N ALA A 294 -13.64 5.68 9.01
CA ALA A 294 -14.12 5.96 7.65
C ALA A 294 -15.63 5.67 7.58
N GLU A 295 -16.38 6.36 8.43
CA GLU A 295 -17.84 6.23 8.51
C GLU A 295 -18.52 7.53 8.08
N GLY A 296 -18.62 7.72 6.76
CA GLY A 296 -19.30 8.87 6.19
C GLY A 296 -18.55 9.45 4.99
N PRO A 297 -18.79 10.72 4.65
CA PRO A 297 -18.10 11.39 3.55
C PRO A 297 -16.65 11.80 3.90
N GLU A 298 -16.28 11.71 5.18
CA GLU A 298 -14.95 12.05 5.68
C GLU A 298 -14.35 10.88 6.46
N ALA A 299 -13.05 10.68 6.28
CA ALA A 299 -12.23 9.77 7.04
C ALA A 299 -11.35 10.53 8.03
N TYR A 300 -11.25 9.97 9.23
CA TYR A 300 -10.46 10.48 10.34
C TYR A 300 -9.46 9.41 10.75
N GLN A 301 -8.18 9.77 10.82
CA GLN A 301 -7.13 8.86 11.27
C GLN A 301 -6.24 9.56 12.28
N VAL A 302 -5.94 8.87 13.37
CA VAL A 302 -4.99 9.31 14.39
C VAL A 302 -3.94 8.22 14.49
N VAL A 303 -2.69 8.55 14.18
CA VAL A 303 -1.58 7.59 14.12
C VAL A 303 -0.46 8.05 15.05
N PHE A 304 0.06 7.14 15.87
CA PHE A 304 1.15 7.35 16.80
C PHE A 304 2.42 6.66 16.27
N CYS A 305 3.46 7.45 15.98
CA CYS A 305 4.73 7.00 15.38
C CYS A 305 5.95 7.53 16.17
N PHE A 306 7.10 6.86 16.12
CA PHE A 306 8.35 7.35 16.75
C PHE A 306 9.17 8.29 15.82
N VAL A 307 9.71 9.35 16.43
CA VAL A 307 10.55 10.51 15.97
C VAL A 307 11.08 10.59 14.52
N GLY A 308 10.97 11.79 13.89
CA GLY A 308 11.98 12.39 12.99
C GLY A 308 11.47 13.16 11.76
N PHE A 309 11.46 14.50 11.77
CA PHE A 309 11.11 15.41 10.63
C PHE A 309 9.96 14.95 9.71
N LEU A 310 8.73 15.26 10.13
CA LEU A 310 7.49 14.77 9.51
C LEU A 310 6.92 15.69 8.40
N CYS A 311 7.74 16.51 7.75
CA CYS A 311 7.26 17.44 6.71
C CYS A 311 6.78 16.74 5.43
N LEU A 312 7.23 15.49 5.16
CA LEU A 312 6.88 14.74 3.95
C LEU A 312 5.57 13.95 4.04
N LEU A 313 5.12 13.58 5.25
CA LEU A 313 3.95 12.71 5.44
C LEU A 313 2.67 13.35 4.89
N LEU A 314 2.58 14.67 5.06
CA LEU A 314 1.51 15.54 4.60
C LEU A 314 1.37 15.57 3.06
N LEU A 315 2.48 15.47 2.33
CA LEU A 315 2.49 15.58 0.87
C LEU A 315 2.26 14.25 0.16
N LEU A 316 2.69 13.12 0.72
CA LEU A 316 2.43 11.79 0.12
C LEU A 316 0.98 11.33 0.31
N ILE A 317 0.32 11.74 1.38
CA ILE A 317 -1.12 11.52 1.54
C ILE A 317 -1.89 12.43 0.57
N MET A 318 -1.39 13.64 0.27
CA MET A 318 -1.90 14.53 -0.79
C MET A 318 -1.71 13.98 -2.21
N LEU A 319 -0.69 13.15 -2.42
CA LEU A 319 -0.33 12.55 -3.71
C LEU A 319 -1.28 11.46 -4.20
N THR A 320 -2.16 10.99 -3.33
CA THR A 320 -3.20 10.00 -3.65
C THR A 320 -4.57 10.65 -3.86
N ILE A 321 -4.60 11.98 -4.02
CA ILE A 321 -5.77 12.72 -4.48
C ILE A 321 -5.84 12.62 -6.01
N THR A 322 -6.50 11.57 -6.48
CA THR A 322 -7.28 11.56 -7.71
C THR A 322 -8.60 10.88 -7.41
#